data_AF-A0A258CQF7-F1
#
_entry.id   AF-A0A258CQF7-F1
#
_cell.length_a   1.000
_cell.length_b   1.000
_cell.length_c   1.000
_cell.angle_alpha   90.00
_cell.angle_beta   90.00
_cell.angle_gamma   90.00
#
_symmetry.space_group_name_H-M   'P 1'
#
loop_
_entity.id
_entity.type
_entity.pdbx_description
1 polymer ?
#
loop_
_entity_poly.entity_id
_entity_poly.type
_entity_poly.pdbx_seq_one_letter_code
_entity_poly.pdbx_strand_id
1 'polypeptide(L)'
;LAARATGTTGQASDSFEIGVDVNATAANLRASITAALGKEAATTLSAASSQVAARNFFAGTPSSPPLRVPGPPYNTATAAPAAGTAANTVIWYRGDDGSDPARSTASVQVDKGQIVGTGARANEEAFRIGLAQFAIMAAESFPANDANSQARYEAMTARVSDRLAFGNGAQKPAEIITEFGSAQTALARAKERHESTKNYLDTTLSSVETVSREEVAVQILSLQTQLQASYETTAILSKLTLTNYL
;
A
#
# COMPACT_ATOMS: atom_id res chain seq x y z
N LEU A 1 -43.75 2.58 0.34
CA LEU A 1 -44.87 3.54 0.37
C LEU A 1 -46.15 2.78 0.65
N ALA A 2 -46.91 3.18 1.68
CA ALA A 2 -48.19 2.58 2.03
C ALA A 2 -49.35 3.52 1.69
N ALA A 3 -50.44 2.99 1.12
CA ALA A 3 -51.68 3.73 0.93
C ALA A 3 -52.41 3.87 2.27
N ARG A 4 -52.97 5.05 2.55
CA ARG A 4 -53.75 5.30 3.77
C ARG A 4 -55.10 5.93 3.46
N ALA A 5 -56.09 5.68 4.31
CA ALA A 5 -57.43 6.22 4.16
C ALA A 5 -57.45 7.75 4.35
N THR A 6 -58.45 8.40 3.77
CA THR A 6 -58.62 9.86 3.85
C THR A 6 -58.70 10.34 5.31
N GLY A 7 -57.99 11.42 5.65
CA GLY A 7 -57.98 12.02 6.99
C GLY A 7 -57.14 11.29 8.05
N THR A 8 -56.42 10.23 7.68
CA THR A 8 -55.52 9.51 8.62
C THR A 8 -54.12 10.14 8.65
N THR A 9 -53.41 10.10 9.78
CA THR A 9 -52.05 10.65 9.86
C THR A 9 -50.99 9.68 9.32
N GLY A 10 -49.98 10.20 8.61
CA GLY A 10 -48.82 9.41 8.17
C GLY A 10 -47.68 10.31 7.66
N GLN A 11 -46.44 9.81 7.71
CA GLN A 11 -45.30 10.55 7.16
C GLN A 11 -45.39 10.60 5.62
N ALA A 12 -45.15 11.77 5.05
CA ALA A 12 -45.24 11.99 3.61
C ALA A 12 -44.22 11.13 2.82
N SER A 13 -43.05 10.84 3.40
CA SER A 13 -42.02 10.01 2.77
C SER A 13 -42.37 8.51 2.73
N ASP A 14 -43.32 8.07 3.56
CA ASP A 14 -43.53 6.64 3.82
C ASP A 14 -44.96 6.20 3.41
N SER A 15 -45.88 7.17 3.27
CA SER A 15 -47.29 6.93 2.98
C SER A 15 -47.94 8.00 2.11
N PHE A 16 -48.99 7.62 1.39
CA PHE A 16 -49.83 8.55 0.61
C PHE A 16 -51.31 8.30 0.88
N GLU A 17 -52.09 9.38 0.92
CA GLU A 17 -53.53 9.33 1.15
C GLU A 17 -54.30 8.99 -0.12
N ILE A 18 -55.26 8.08 -0.03
CA ILE A 18 -56.23 7.82 -1.09
C ILE A 18 -57.17 9.03 -1.13
N GLY A 19 -57.13 9.77 -2.24
CA GLY A 19 -57.92 10.97 -2.45
C GLY A 19 -59.36 10.64 -2.84
N VAL A 20 -60.20 11.68 -2.88
CA VAL A 20 -61.62 11.57 -3.25
C VAL A 20 -61.85 11.09 -4.69
N ASP A 21 -60.82 11.19 -5.54
CA ASP A 21 -60.79 10.66 -6.89
C ASP A 21 -59.39 10.15 -7.28
N VAL A 22 -59.28 9.64 -8.51
CA VAL A 22 -58.03 9.10 -9.08
C VAL A 22 -56.96 10.19 -9.23
N ASN A 23 -57.33 11.43 -9.58
CA ASN A 23 -56.38 12.52 -9.78
C ASN A 23 -55.76 12.97 -8.45
N ALA A 24 -56.57 13.11 -7.41
CA ALA A 24 -56.15 13.43 -6.06
C ALA A 24 -55.24 12.32 -5.50
N THR A 25 -55.61 11.06 -5.67
CA THR A 25 -54.77 9.92 -5.28
C THR A 25 -53.43 9.93 -6.01
N ALA A 26 -53.42 10.18 -7.32
CA ALA A 26 -52.20 10.26 -8.11
C ALA A 26 -51.31 11.45 -7.69
N ALA A 27 -51.89 12.59 -7.34
CA ALA A 27 -51.16 13.74 -6.83
C ALA A 27 -50.52 13.45 -5.46
N ASN A 28 -51.28 12.85 -4.54
CA ASN A 28 -50.79 12.44 -3.22
C ASN A 28 -49.65 11.41 -3.33
N LEU A 29 -49.79 10.43 -4.22
CA LEU A 29 -48.74 9.46 -4.49
C LEU A 29 -47.47 10.13 -5.04
N ARG A 30 -47.61 11.03 -6.03
CA ARG A 30 -46.48 11.79 -6.58
C ARG A 30 -45.76 12.60 -5.50
N ALA A 31 -46.51 13.33 -4.67
CA ALA A 31 -45.95 14.09 -3.56
C ALA A 31 -45.20 13.19 -2.56
N SER A 32 -45.75 12.01 -2.27
CA SER A 32 -45.12 11.04 -1.37
C SER A 32 -43.83 10.45 -1.95
N ILE A 33 -43.81 10.12 -3.25
CA ILE A 33 -42.59 9.69 -3.95
C ILE A 33 -41.53 10.80 -3.92
N THR A 34 -41.91 12.05 -4.19
CA THR A 34 -40.98 13.19 -4.12
C THR A 34 -40.43 13.37 -2.70
N ALA A 35 -41.27 13.25 -1.67
CA ALA A 35 -40.83 13.32 -0.27
C ALA A 35 -39.90 12.15 0.11
N ALA A 36 -40.21 10.93 -0.34
CA ALA A 36 -39.38 9.75 -0.12
C ALA A 36 -38.01 9.91 -0.77
N LEU A 37 -37.96 10.36 -2.03
CA LEU A 37 -36.72 10.61 -2.74
C LEU A 37 -35.93 11.76 -2.11
N GLY A 38 -36.60 12.81 -1.64
CA GLY A 38 -35.96 13.91 -0.90
C GLY A 38 -35.33 13.44 0.41
N LYS A 39 -36.02 12.58 1.18
CA LYS A 39 -35.50 11.97 2.40
C LYS A 39 -34.28 11.09 2.10
N GLU A 40 -34.36 10.24 1.08
CA GLU A 40 -33.25 9.36 0.66
C GLU A 40 -32.03 10.18 0.16
N ALA A 41 -32.29 11.27 -0.58
CA ALA A 41 -31.28 12.23 -1.00
C ALA A 41 -30.56 12.89 0.18
N ALA A 42 -31.32 13.28 1.21
CA ALA A 42 -30.79 13.93 2.41
C ALA A 42 -30.09 12.97 3.39
N THR A 43 -30.30 11.65 3.26
CA THR A 43 -29.80 10.65 4.21
C THR A 43 -28.79 9.71 3.55
N THR A 44 -29.25 8.59 3.02
CA THR A 44 -28.43 7.49 2.49
C THR A 44 -27.55 7.93 1.31
N LEU A 45 -28.11 8.72 0.38
CA LEU A 45 -27.36 9.21 -0.78
C LEU A 45 -26.37 10.29 -0.39
N SER A 46 -26.72 11.15 0.57
CA SER A 46 -25.79 12.12 1.13
C SER A 46 -24.58 11.41 1.76
N ALA A 47 -24.81 10.40 2.61
CA ALA A 47 -23.74 9.61 3.20
C ALA A 47 -22.88 8.88 2.14
N ALA A 48 -23.50 8.35 1.07
CA ALA A 48 -22.76 7.77 -0.06
C ALA A 48 -21.92 8.80 -0.83
N SER A 49 -22.46 10.01 -1.02
CA SER A 49 -21.75 11.12 -1.68
C SER A 49 -20.49 11.50 -0.90
N SER A 50 -20.58 11.62 0.42
CA SER A 50 -19.43 11.91 1.29
C SER A 50 -18.35 10.84 1.20
N GLN A 51 -18.73 9.57 1.07
CA GLN A 51 -17.80 8.45 0.83
C GLN A 51 -17.05 8.58 -0.50
N VAL A 52 -17.77 8.89 -1.59
CA VAL A 52 -17.17 9.10 -2.90
C VAL A 52 -16.26 10.32 -2.89
N ALA A 53 -16.70 11.42 -2.28
CA ALA A 53 -15.94 12.66 -2.18
C ALA A 53 -14.62 12.46 -1.41
N ALA A 54 -14.67 11.88 -0.20
CA ALA A 54 -13.48 11.64 0.60
C ALA A 54 -12.53 10.66 -0.09
N ARG A 55 -13.04 9.55 -0.64
CA ARG A 55 -12.21 8.60 -1.39
C ARG A 55 -11.51 9.27 -2.56
N ASN A 56 -12.23 10.05 -3.37
CA ASN A 56 -11.65 10.73 -4.53
C ASN A 56 -10.64 11.80 -4.10
N PHE A 57 -10.87 12.49 -2.98
CA PHE A 57 -9.92 13.45 -2.40
C PHE A 57 -8.62 12.76 -1.98
N PHE A 58 -8.70 11.68 -1.18
CA PHE A 58 -7.51 10.97 -0.69
C PHE A 58 -6.83 10.10 -1.75
N ALA A 59 -7.52 9.72 -2.82
CA ALA A 59 -6.91 9.07 -3.99
C ALA A 59 -6.15 10.06 -4.89
N GLY A 60 -6.39 11.36 -4.75
CA GLY A 60 -5.76 12.39 -5.57
C GLY A 60 -4.27 12.55 -5.31
N THR A 61 -3.49 12.56 -6.39
CA THR A 61 -2.04 12.84 -6.39
C THR A 61 -1.70 13.89 -7.46
N PRO A 62 -0.46 14.41 -7.52
CA PRO A 62 -0.03 15.30 -8.59
C PRO A 62 -0.13 14.67 -10.00
N SER A 63 0.19 13.38 -10.15
CA SER A 63 0.07 12.66 -11.43
C SER A 63 -1.36 12.19 -11.75
N SER A 64 -2.21 12.05 -10.74
CA SER A 64 -3.62 11.64 -10.88
C SER A 64 -4.53 12.52 -10.01
N PRO A 65 -4.80 13.78 -10.44
CA PRO A 65 -5.54 14.73 -9.64
C PRO A 65 -7.05 14.38 -9.59
N PRO A 66 -7.75 14.72 -8.48
CA PRO A 66 -9.19 14.47 -8.37
C PRO A 66 -10.00 15.13 -9.48
N LEU A 67 -11.02 14.45 -9.98
CA LEU A 67 -11.98 15.04 -10.92
C LEU A 67 -12.86 16.08 -10.23
N ARG A 68 -13.09 17.20 -10.91
CA ARG A 68 -13.89 18.33 -10.44
C ARG A 68 -15.08 18.57 -11.35
N VAL A 69 -16.24 18.78 -10.74
CA VAL A 69 -17.44 19.22 -11.45
C VAL A 69 -17.21 20.66 -11.96
N PRO A 70 -17.47 20.96 -13.24
CA PRO A 70 -17.35 22.31 -13.78
C PRO A 70 -18.28 23.29 -13.05
N GLY A 71 -17.79 24.49 -12.75
CA GLY A 71 -18.56 25.54 -12.06
C GLY A 71 -17.65 26.49 -11.26
N PRO A 72 -18.22 27.38 -10.42
CA PRO A 72 -19.65 27.54 -10.13
C PRO A 72 -20.45 28.23 -11.25
N PRO A 73 -21.80 28.07 -11.29
CA PRO A 73 -22.63 27.29 -10.35
C PRO A 73 -22.62 25.77 -10.64
N TYR A 74 -22.38 24.96 -9.60
CA TYR A 74 -22.19 23.50 -9.74
C TYR A 74 -23.49 22.71 -9.96
N ASN A 75 -24.62 23.23 -9.49
CA ASN A 75 -25.94 22.58 -9.60
C ASN A 75 -26.53 22.60 -11.02
N THR A 76 -25.93 23.36 -11.94
CA THR A 76 -26.33 23.41 -13.36
C THR A 76 -25.22 22.89 -14.28
N ALA A 77 -24.23 22.20 -13.73
CA ALA A 77 -23.11 21.67 -14.52
C ALA A 77 -23.60 20.56 -15.46
N THR A 78 -23.48 20.79 -16.77
CA THR A 78 -23.81 19.81 -17.82
C THR A 78 -22.56 19.21 -18.47
N ALA A 79 -21.41 19.88 -18.34
CA ALA A 79 -20.13 19.39 -18.85
C ALA A 79 -19.56 18.28 -17.96
N ALA A 80 -18.84 17.35 -18.59
CA ALA A 80 -18.20 16.24 -17.89
C ALA A 80 -17.16 16.76 -16.86
N PRO A 81 -16.97 16.05 -15.72
CA PRO A 81 -15.92 16.37 -14.76
C PRO A 81 -14.53 16.39 -15.42
N ALA A 82 -13.74 17.40 -15.09
CA ALA A 82 -12.36 17.55 -15.58
C ALA A 82 -11.37 17.36 -14.43
N ALA A 83 -10.14 16.96 -14.76
CA ALA A 83 -9.09 16.78 -13.78
C ALA A 83 -8.78 18.11 -13.06
N GLY A 84 -8.66 18.07 -11.73
CA GLY A 84 -8.32 19.22 -10.92
C GLY A 84 -6.92 19.74 -11.25
N THR A 85 -6.71 21.03 -11.04
CA THR A 85 -5.40 21.68 -11.13
C THR A 85 -4.94 22.13 -9.75
N ALA A 86 -3.65 22.37 -9.58
CA ALA A 86 -3.13 22.92 -8.32
C ALA A 86 -3.73 24.29 -7.96
N ALA A 87 -4.27 25.03 -8.93
CA ALA A 87 -4.91 26.32 -8.71
C ALA A 87 -6.35 26.21 -8.16
N ASN A 88 -7.04 25.11 -8.43
CA ASN A 88 -8.45 24.94 -8.05
C ASN A 88 -8.70 23.78 -7.10
N THR A 89 -7.72 22.91 -6.87
CA THR A 89 -7.85 21.67 -6.10
C THR A 89 -6.72 21.53 -5.09
N VAL A 90 -7.07 21.20 -3.85
CA VAL A 90 -6.11 20.78 -2.84
C VAL A 90 -5.73 19.33 -3.13
N ILE A 91 -4.45 19.11 -3.38
CA ILE A 91 -3.84 17.77 -3.44
C ILE A 91 -3.20 17.53 -2.08
N TRP A 92 -3.80 16.64 -1.29
CA TRP A 92 -3.37 16.35 0.08
C TRP A 92 -1.99 15.68 0.12
N TYR A 93 -1.73 14.76 -0.80
CA TYR A 93 -0.49 14.00 -0.86
C TYR A 93 0.42 14.55 -1.96
N ARG A 94 1.60 15.00 -1.56
CA ARG A 94 2.65 15.53 -2.45
C ARG A 94 3.95 14.72 -2.41
N GLY A 95 3.89 13.52 -1.82
CA GLY A 95 5.02 12.59 -1.81
C GLY A 95 5.14 11.83 -3.12
N ASP A 96 5.93 10.75 -3.10
CA ASP A 96 6.12 9.86 -4.24
C ASP A 96 4.80 9.15 -4.62
N ASP A 97 4.34 9.36 -5.84
CA ASP A 97 3.13 8.79 -6.44
C ASP A 97 3.41 7.89 -7.65
N GLY A 98 4.60 7.30 -7.71
CA GLY A 98 4.97 6.31 -8.72
C GLY A 98 4.03 5.09 -8.77
N SER A 99 4.14 4.32 -9.85
CA SER A 99 3.35 3.11 -10.09
C SER A 99 4.06 1.81 -9.70
N ASP A 100 5.36 1.86 -9.38
CA ASP A 100 6.12 0.73 -8.88
C ASP A 100 5.68 0.32 -7.46
N PRO A 101 5.98 -0.91 -7.01
CA PRO A 101 5.64 -1.33 -5.65
C PRO A 101 6.17 -0.38 -4.57
N ALA A 102 5.37 -0.10 -3.53
CA ALA A 102 5.82 0.79 -2.45
C ALA A 102 7.12 0.31 -1.78
N ARG A 103 7.34 -1.02 -1.72
CA ARG A 103 8.57 -1.64 -1.20
C ARG A 103 9.82 -1.37 -2.05
N SER A 104 9.69 -1.11 -3.35
CA SER A 104 10.83 -0.85 -4.24
C SER A 104 11.32 0.59 -4.22
N THR A 105 10.58 1.51 -3.60
CA THR A 105 10.96 2.93 -3.49
C THR A 105 12.28 3.15 -2.76
N ALA A 106 12.66 2.23 -1.87
CA ALA A 106 14.01 2.13 -1.34
C ALA A 106 14.37 0.65 -1.23
N SER A 107 15.62 0.32 -1.58
CA SER A 107 16.12 -1.03 -1.49
C SER A 107 17.53 -1.06 -0.92
N VAL A 108 17.85 -2.16 -0.24
CA VAL A 108 19.17 -2.40 0.34
C VAL A 108 19.70 -3.69 -0.25
N GLN A 109 20.91 -3.65 -0.80
CA GLN A 109 21.62 -4.85 -1.17
C GLN A 109 22.20 -5.49 0.10
N VAL A 110 21.71 -6.68 0.45
CA VAL A 110 22.07 -7.37 1.70
C VAL A 110 23.13 -8.45 1.48
N ASP A 111 23.35 -8.87 0.23
CA ASP A 111 24.37 -9.82 -0.19
C ASP A 111 24.64 -9.67 -1.70
N LYS A 112 25.61 -10.39 -2.24
CA LYS A 112 25.88 -10.48 -3.68
C LYS A 112 24.65 -11.06 -4.40
N GLY A 113 23.94 -10.20 -5.13
CA GLY A 113 22.73 -10.58 -5.86
C GLY A 113 21.45 -10.65 -5.02
N GLN A 114 21.50 -10.31 -3.72
CA GLN A 114 20.31 -10.26 -2.87
C GLN A 114 19.96 -8.80 -2.53
N ILE A 115 18.79 -8.37 -2.99
CA ILE A 115 18.24 -7.03 -2.72
C ILE A 115 16.95 -7.18 -1.94
N VAL A 116 16.79 -6.38 -0.89
CA VAL A 116 15.59 -6.35 -0.05
C VAL A 116 14.95 -4.96 -0.16
N GLY A 117 13.67 -4.93 -0.56
CA GLY A 117 12.87 -3.71 -0.57
C GLY A 117 12.49 -3.29 0.85
N THR A 118 12.81 -2.05 1.21
CA THR A 118 12.58 -1.47 2.55
C THR A 118 11.90 -0.10 2.49
N GLY A 119 11.51 0.34 1.29
CA GLY A 119 10.81 1.61 1.03
C GLY A 119 9.48 1.73 1.75
N ALA A 120 8.67 2.74 1.45
CA ALA A 120 7.26 2.88 1.85
C ALA A 120 6.63 4.06 1.11
N ARG A 121 5.31 4.06 0.95
CA ARG A 121 4.59 5.26 0.51
C ARG A 121 3.44 5.57 1.45
N ALA A 122 3.32 6.83 1.84
CA ALA A 122 2.23 7.23 2.74
C ALA A 122 0.87 7.27 2.02
N ASN A 123 0.83 7.22 0.68
CA ASN A 123 -0.39 7.09 -0.12
C ASN A 123 -0.75 5.63 -0.47
N GLU A 124 -0.17 4.63 0.20
CA GLU A 124 -0.64 3.25 0.09
C GLU A 124 -2.15 3.17 0.41
N GLU A 125 -2.85 2.23 -0.24
CA GLU A 125 -4.32 2.18 -0.24
C GLU A 125 -4.87 2.04 1.19
N ALA A 126 -4.24 1.21 2.02
CA ALA A 126 -4.67 0.99 3.40
C ALA A 126 -4.75 2.31 4.19
N PHE A 127 -3.75 3.19 4.06
CA PHE A 127 -3.71 4.46 4.76
C PHE A 127 -4.73 5.45 4.18
N ARG A 128 -4.88 5.48 2.85
CA ARG A 128 -5.88 6.34 2.19
C ARG A 128 -7.31 5.99 2.60
N ILE A 129 -7.63 4.70 2.74
CA ILE A 129 -8.95 4.27 3.22
C ILE A 129 -9.18 4.81 4.63
N GLY A 130 -8.24 4.59 5.56
CA GLY A 130 -8.37 5.08 6.93
C GLY A 130 -8.55 6.60 7.01
N LEU A 131 -7.69 7.35 6.31
CA LEU A 131 -7.76 8.82 6.24
C LEU A 131 -9.10 9.31 5.68
N ALA A 132 -9.62 8.68 4.62
CA ALA A 132 -10.92 9.02 4.06
C ALA A 132 -12.05 8.82 5.06
N GLN A 133 -12.04 7.72 5.83
CA GLN A 133 -13.10 7.46 6.81
C GLN A 133 -13.03 8.42 8.00
N PHE A 134 -11.83 8.72 8.50
CA PHE A 134 -11.67 9.73 9.56
C PHE A 134 -12.10 11.12 9.10
N ALA A 135 -11.80 11.49 7.86
CA ALA A 135 -12.20 12.78 7.31
C ALA A 135 -13.73 12.92 7.21
N ILE A 136 -14.45 11.86 6.82
CA ILE A 136 -15.92 11.88 6.79
C ILE A 136 -16.47 12.11 8.18
N MET A 137 -15.98 11.37 9.18
CA MET A 137 -16.42 11.53 10.57
C MET A 137 -16.09 12.93 11.14
N ALA A 138 -14.99 13.54 10.68
CA ALA A 138 -14.60 14.88 11.10
C ALA A 138 -15.36 16.01 10.38
N ALA A 139 -15.76 15.79 9.12
CA ALA A 139 -16.38 16.81 8.29
C ALA A 139 -17.91 16.84 8.41
N GLU A 140 -18.53 15.71 8.74
CA GLU A 140 -19.99 15.62 8.85
C GLU A 140 -20.50 16.08 10.22
N SER A 141 -21.64 16.77 10.19
CA SER A 141 -22.34 17.21 11.40
C SER A 141 -23.79 16.77 11.37
N PHE A 142 -24.34 16.45 12.55
CA PHE A 142 -25.67 15.88 12.71
C PHE A 142 -26.46 16.65 13.77
N PRO A 143 -27.03 17.81 13.42
CA PRO A 143 -27.79 18.64 14.36
C PRO A 143 -29.04 17.91 14.88
N ALA A 144 -29.30 17.99 16.18
CA ALA A 144 -30.45 17.32 16.81
C ALA A 144 -31.82 17.89 16.36
N ASN A 145 -31.84 19.09 15.78
CA ASN A 145 -33.05 19.73 15.25
C ASN A 145 -33.34 19.38 13.77
N ASP A 146 -32.48 18.60 13.12
CA ASP A 146 -32.72 18.10 11.76
C ASP A 146 -33.31 16.68 11.82
N ALA A 147 -34.52 16.53 11.29
CA ALA A 147 -35.25 15.26 11.26
C ALA A 147 -34.53 14.14 10.48
N ASN A 148 -33.60 14.47 9.58
CA ASN A 148 -32.84 13.50 8.79
C ASN A 148 -31.50 13.11 9.43
N SER A 149 -31.04 13.84 10.44
CA SER A 149 -29.68 13.67 10.97
C SER A 149 -29.41 12.29 11.56
N GLN A 150 -30.38 11.69 12.26
CA GLN A 150 -30.23 10.33 12.79
C GLN A 150 -30.02 9.30 11.67
N ALA A 151 -30.90 9.27 10.66
CA ALA A 151 -30.80 8.33 9.55
C ALA A 151 -29.53 8.55 8.72
N ARG A 152 -29.12 9.81 8.53
CA ARG A 152 -27.86 10.14 7.86
C ARG A 152 -26.64 9.67 8.65
N TYR A 153 -26.64 9.81 9.97
CA TYR A 153 -25.58 9.32 10.86
C TYR A 153 -25.46 7.79 10.84
N GLU A 154 -26.59 7.09 10.92
CA GLU A 154 -26.65 5.62 10.83
C GLU A 154 -26.10 5.14 9.47
N ALA A 155 -26.53 5.76 8.38
CA ALA A 155 -26.03 5.44 7.04
C ALA A 155 -24.53 5.74 6.88
N MET A 156 -24.04 6.86 7.45
CA MET A 156 -22.61 7.19 7.45
C MET A 156 -21.81 6.13 8.22
N THR A 157 -22.23 5.82 9.44
CA THR A 157 -21.51 4.91 10.34
C THR A 157 -21.43 3.50 9.76
N ALA A 158 -22.53 2.99 9.17
CA ALA A 158 -22.53 1.70 8.50
C ALA A 158 -21.52 1.63 7.33
N ARG A 159 -21.40 2.72 6.56
CA ARG A 159 -20.42 2.80 5.45
C ARG A 159 -18.99 2.93 5.96
N VAL A 160 -18.77 3.71 7.02
CA VAL A 160 -17.46 3.83 7.66
C VAL A 160 -16.99 2.48 8.18
N SER A 161 -17.85 1.73 8.89
CA SER A 161 -17.50 0.41 9.38
C SER A 161 -17.21 -0.58 8.26
N ASP A 162 -17.99 -0.56 7.18
CA ASP A 162 -17.77 -1.41 6.00
C ASP A 162 -16.41 -1.13 5.34
N ARG A 163 -16.06 0.15 5.19
CA ARG A 163 -14.77 0.55 4.58
C ARG A 163 -13.57 0.23 5.48
N LEU A 164 -13.70 0.43 6.79
CA LEU A 164 -12.65 0.07 7.76
C LEU A 164 -12.50 -1.45 7.96
N ALA A 165 -13.43 -2.26 7.47
CA ALA A 165 -13.26 -3.71 7.42
C ALA A 165 -12.32 -4.17 6.29
N PHE A 166 -11.91 -3.26 5.38
CA PHE A 166 -11.02 -3.55 4.24
C PHE A 166 -11.50 -4.76 3.40
N GLY A 167 -12.79 -4.76 3.05
CA GLY A 167 -13.37 -5.78 2.16
C GLY A 167 -13.01 -5.58 0.68
N ASN A 168 -13.49 -6.49 -0.18
CA ASN A 168 -13.42 -6.38 -1.65
C ASN A 168 -12.01 -6.24 -2.25
N GLY A 169 -11.01 -6.89 -1.65
CA GLY A 169 -9.64 -6.90 -2.18
C GLY A 169 -8.84 -5.62 -1.93
N ALA A 170 -9.34 -4.71 -1.08
CA ALA A 170 -8.58 -3.55 -0.64
C ALA A 170 -7.35 -3.96 0.18
N GLN A 171 -6.23 -3.26 -0.02
CA GLN A 171 -5.02 -3.48 0.76
C GLN A 171 -5.28 -3.29 2.26
N LYS A 172 -4.83 -4.25 3.07
CA LYS A 172 -4.97 -4.20 4.54
C LYS A 172 -3.71 -3.67 5.20
N PRO A 173 -3.81 -2.95 6.34
CA PRO A 173 -2.64 -2.59 7.13
C PRO A 173 -1.78 -3.80 7.53
N ALA A 174 -2.42 -4.94 7.81
CA ALA A 174 -1.73 -6.19 8.15
C ALA A 174 -0.90 -6.76 6.99
N GLU A 175 -1.28 -6.52 5.74
CA GLU A 175 -0.50 -6.94 4.57
C GLU A 175 0.80 -6.14 4.49
N ILE A 176 0.72 -4.82 4.66
CA ILE A 176 1.91 -3.93 4.74
C ILE A 176 2.83 -4.38 5.87
N ILE A 177 2.29 -4.67 7.06
CA ILE A 177 3.07 -5.20 8.19
C ILE A 177 3.75 -6.53 7.83
N THR A 178 3.04 -7.42 7.14
CA THR A 178 3.57 -8.71 6.71
C THR A 178 4.70 -8.55 5.69
N GLU A 179 4.54 -7.64 4.72
CA GLU A 179 5.60 -7.32 3.75
C GLU A 179 6.86 -6.80 4.46
N PHE A 180 6.72 -5.88 5.42
CA PHE A 180 7.85 -5.40 6.21
C PHE A 180 8.46 -6.49 7.10
N GLY A 181 7.66 -7.37 7.69
CA GLY A 181 8.14 -8.51 8.47
C GLY A 181 8.94 -9.50 7.63
N SER A 182 8.53 -9.71 6.37
CA SER A 182 9.27 -10.51 5.40
C SER A 182 10.63 -9.87 5.05
N ALA A 183 10.64 -8.56 4.80
CA ALA A 183 11.88 -7.80 4.57
C ALA A 183 12.83 -7.87 5.79
N GLN A 184 12.30 -7.70 7.00
CA GLN A 184 13.06 -7.82 8.24
C GLN A 184 13.66 -9.23 8.42
N THR A 185 12.89 -10.27 8.09
CA THR A 185 13.36 -11.66 8.15
C THR A 185 14.47 -11.92 7.14
N ALA A 186 14.33 -11.39 5.91
CA ALA A 186 15.37 -11.51 4.88
C ALA A 186 16.68 -10.83 5.30
N LEU A 187 16.58 -9.64 5.89
CA LEU A 187 17.72 -8.90 6.47
C LEU A 187 18.39 -9.67 7.61
N ALA A 188 17.60 -10.23 8.54
CA ALA A 188 18.12 -11.01 9.67
C ALA A 188 18.89 -12.25 9.20
N ARG A 189 18.35 -13.00 8.23
CA ARG A 189 19.04 -14.15 7.64
C ARG A 189 20.33 -13.77 6.91
N ALA A 190 20.35 -12.64 6.22
CA ALA A 190 21.57 -12.15 5.59
C ALA A 190 22.64 -11.81 6.64
N LYS A 191 22.25 -11.16 7.73
CA LYS A 191 23.13 -10.87 8.87
C LYS A 191 23.73 -12.15 9.48
N GLU A 192 22.91 -13.15 9.78
CA GLU A 192 23.38 -14.44 10.35
C GLU A 192 24.41 -15.13 9.45
N ARG A 193 24.18 -15.11 8.13
CA ARG A 193 25.14 -15.67 7.15
C ARG A 193 26.44 -14.88 7.14
N HIS A 194 26.39 -13.56 7.14
CA HIS A 194 27.58 -12.71 7.18
C HIS A 194 28.37 -12.88 8.48
N GLU A 195 27.71 -13.03 9.63
CA GLU A 195 28.37 -13.32 10.91
C GLU A 195 29.08 -14.69 10.86
N SER A 196 28.43 -15.70 10.29
CA SER A 196 29.03 -17.03 10.09
C SER A 196 30.26 -16.97 9.17
N THR A 197 30.16 -16.26 8.04
CA THR A 197 31.27 -16.06 7.11
C THR A 197 32.42 -15.31 7.78
N LYS A 198 32.12 -14.25 8.54
CA LYS A 198 33.13 -13.51 9.30
C LYS A 198 33.87 -14.44 10.27
N ASN A 199 33.14 -15.21 11.08
CA ASN A 199 33.75 -16.12 12.05
C ASN A 199 34.66 -17.17 11.38
N TYR A 200 34.25 -17.70 10.22
CA TYR A 200 35.07 -18.62 9.43
C TYR A 200 36.36 -17.95 8.90
N LEU A 201 36.25 -16.74 8.36
CA LEU A 201 37.39 -15.97 7.86
C LEU A 201 38.35 -15.57 8.98
N ASP A 202 37.83 -15.15 10.14
CA ASP A 202 38.63 -14.81 11.33
C ASP A 202 39.39 -16.05 11.85
N THR A 203 38.74 -17.22 11.89
CA THR A 203 39.39 -18.49 12.27
C THR A 203 40.49 -18.87 11.29
N THR A 204 40.23 -18.74 9.98
CA THR A 204 41.21 -19.03 8.93
C THR A 204 42.39 -18.07 9.00
N LEU A 205 42.14 -16.78 9.20
CA LEU A 205 43.18 -15.77 9.36
C LEU A 205 44.02 -16.03 10.60
N SER A 206 43.40 -16.28 11.75
CA SER A 206 44.11 -16.63 12.98
C SER A 206 44.97 -17.87 12.79
N SER A 207 44.48 -18.90 12.09
CA SER A 207 45.28 -20.08 11.77
C SER A 207 46.50 -19.75 10.92
N VAL A 208 46.40 -18.83 9.96
CA VAL A 208 47.53 -18.41 9.11
C VAL A 208 48.50 -17.52 9.88
N GLU A 209 48.02 -16.56 10.67
CA GLU A 209 48.86 -15.66 11.47
C GLU A 209 49.57 -16.37 12.63
N THR A 210 49.00 -17.45 13.14
CA THR A 210 49.56 -18.24 14.25
C THR A 210 50.46 -19.38 13.76
N VAL A 211 50.65 -19.56 12.44
CA VAL A 211 51.64 -20.52 11.92
C VAL A 211 53.02 -20.17 12.47
N SER A 212 53.65 -21.14 13.13
CA SER A 212 54.96 -20.99 13.77
C SER A 212 56.07 -20.85 12.72
N ARG A 213 57.16 -20.12 13.06
CA ARG A 213 58.32 -19.99 12.16
C ARG A 213 58.95 -21.34 11.86
N GLU A 214 58.85 -22.28 12.78
CA GLU A 214 59.30 -23.66 12.68
C GLU A 214 58.54 -24.40 11.57
N GLU A 215 57.23 -24.24 11.51
CA GLU A 215 56.39 -24.86 10.49
C GLU A 215 56.61 -24.23 9.10
N VAL A 216 56.82 -22.91 9.05
CA VAL A 216 57.28 -22.22 7.82
C VAL A 216 58.65 -22.72 7.38
N ALA A 217 59.60 -22.88 8.31
CA ALA A 217 60.94 -23.36 8.01
C ALA A 217 60.93 -24.81 7.49
N VAL A 218 60.07 -25.67 8.05
CA VAL A 218 59.89 -27.04 7.56
C VAL A 218 59.27 -27.07 6.15
N GLN A 219 58.28 -26.23 5.87
CA GLN A 219 57.71 -26.13 4.51
C GLN A 219 58.72 -25.59 3.49
N ILE A 220 59.52 -24.58 3.86
CA ILE A 220 60.60 -24.06 3.00
C ILE A 220 61.67 -25.12 2.77
N LEU A 221 62.06 -25.88 3.80
CA LEU A 221 63.04 -26.96 3.68
C LEU A 221 62.52 -28.07 2.77
N SER A 222 61.26 -28.48 2.94
CA SER A 222 60.60 -29.45 2.07
C SER A 222 60.58 -28.99 0.61
N LEU A 223 60.30 -27.70 0.36
CA LEU A 223 60.33 -27.13 -0.98
C LEU A 223 61.75 -27.10 -1.56
N GLN A 224 62.76 -26.75 -0.77
CA GLN A 224 64.16 -26.83 -1.19
C GLN A 224 64.57 -28.26 -1.57
N THR A 225 64.17 -29.25 -0.77
CA THR A 225 64.47 -30.66 -1.06
C THR A 225 63.78 -31.12 -2.35
N GLN A 226 62.52 -30.72 -2.58
CA GLN A 226 61.84 -31.02 -3.84
C GLN A 226 62.49 -30.33 -5.03
N LEU A 227 62.89 -29.06 -4.90
CA LEU A 227 63.59 -28.33 -5.96
C LEU A 227 64.95 -28.97 -6.26
N GLN A 228 65.74 -29.31 -5.24
CA GLN A 228 67.00 -30.04 -5.41
C GLN A 228 66.79 -31.38 -6.09
N ALA A 229 65.78 -32.16 -5.68
CA ALA A 229 65.45 -33.42 -6.31
C ALA A 229 65.02 -33.24 -7.77
N SER A 230 64.23 -32.21 -8.09
CA SER A 230 63.88 -31.86 -9.47
C SER A 230 65.12 -31.44 -10.28
N TYR A 231 66.02 -30.64 -9.72
CA TYR A 231 67.26 -30.24 -10.38
C TYR A 231 68.21 -31.42 -10.61
N GLU A 232 68.35 -32.32 -9.63
CA GLU A 232 69.10 -33.56 -9.80
C GLU A 232 68.46 -34.44 -10.86
N THR A 233 67.14 -34.57 -10.86
CA THR A 233 66.41 -35.36 -11.87
C THR A 233 66.57 -34.75 -13.27
N THR A 234 66.49 -33.43 -13.40
CA THR A 234 66.75 -32.71 -14.66
C THR A 234 68.21 -32.81 -15.08
N ALA A 235 69.17 -32.79 -14.15
CA ALA A 235 70.59 -32.96 -14.42
C ALA A 235 70.93 -34.42 -14.81
N ILE A 236 70.25 -35.41 -14.23
CA ILE A 236 70.34 -36.83 -14.60
C ILE A 236 69.73 -37.03 -15.98
N LEU A 237 68.55 -36.46 -16.26
CA LEU A 237 67.96 -36.45 -17.61
C LEU A 237 68.87 -35.77 -18.63
N SER A 238 69.46 -34.61 -18.29
CA SER A 238 70.42 -33.89 -19.13
C SER A 238 71.73 -34.67 -19.36
N LYS A 239 72.20 -35.44 -18.37
CA LYS A 239 73.38 -36.33 -18.51
C LYS A 239 73.06 -37.64 -19.25
N LEU A 240 71.80 -38.06 -19.24
CA LEU A 240 71.31 -39.20 -20.02
C LEU A 240 71.06 -38.82 -21.48
N THR A 241 70.82 -37.55 -21.80
CA THR A 241 70.68 -37.08 -23.18
C THR A 241 72.00 -36.56 -23.74
N LEU A 242 72.58 -37.38 -24.62
CA LEU A 242 73.52 -37.05 -25.72
C LEU A 242 75.04 -37.06 -25.49
N THR A 243 75.61 -37.19 -24.28
CA THR A 243 77.09 -37.27 -24.13
C THR A 243 77.62 -38.59 -23.57
N ASN A 244 76.75 -39.52 -23.16
CA ASN A 244 77.16 -40.87 -22.72
C ASN A 244 76.93 -41.95 -23.80
N TYR A 245 76.64 -41.54 -25.04
CA TYR A 245 76.46 -42.46 -26.19
C TYR A 245 77.41 -42.16 -27.36
N LEU A 246 78.58 -41.59 -27.05
CA LEU A 246 79.77 -41.60 -27.92
C LEU A 246 80.93 -42.20 -27.12
#